data_AF-A0A975PC97-F1
#
_entry.id   AF-A0A975PC97-F1
#
_cell.length_a   1.000
_cell.length_b   1.000
_cell.length_c   1.000
_cell.angle_alpha   90.00
_cell.angle_beta   90.00
_cell.angle_gamma   90.00
#
_symmetry.space_group_name_H-M   'P 1'
#
loop_
_entity.id
_entity.type
_entity.pdbx_description
1 polymer ?
#
loop_
_entity_poly.entity_id
_entity_poly.type
_entity_poly.pdbx_seq_one_letter_code
_entity_poly.pdbx_strand_id
1 'polypeptide(L)'
;MSDPARRVIRLFPDYGHRWPLWENNVPGHPSKYRMEPADFGLSETLTDRLRAWYDVWDAESIYENGWSSRAKERAWKAEGASIAEQLRSEVKAFADVEYDE
;
A
#
# COMPACT_ATOMS: atom_id res chain seq x y z
N MET A 1 -24.46 12.97 11.73
CA MET A 1 -24.56 12.28 10.44
C MET A 1 -23.30 11.47 10.34
N SER A 2 -23.38 10.14 10.47
CA SER A 2 -22.23 9.28 10.22
C SER A 2 -21.80 9.53 8.78
N ASP A 3 -20.57 9.98 8.58
CA ASP A 3 -19.95 10.03 7.25
C ASP A 3 -20.15 8.62 6.65
N PRO A 4 -20.80 8.46 5.47
CA PRO A 4 -20.90 7.14 4.84
C PRO A 4 -19.49 6.53 4.86
N ALA A 5 -19.34 5.39 5.53
CA ALA A 5 -18.07 4.89 6.05
C ALA A 5 -16.95 5.11 5.03
N ARG A 6 -16.10 6.11 5.32
CA ARG A 6 -14.99 6.50 4.47
C ARG A 6 -14.15 5.26 4.16
N ARG A 7 -13.73 5.11 2.90
CA ARG A 7 -12.96 3.95 2.44
C ARG A 7 -11.68 3.85 3.26
N VAL A 8 -11.24 2.62 3.57
CA VAL A 8 -9.96 2.38 4.26
C VAL A 8 -9.06 1.59 3.33
N ILE A 9 -7.99 2.25 2.87
CA ILE A 9 -6.95 1.65 2.04
C ILE A 9 -5.86 1.11 2.96
N ARG A 10 -5.69 -0.20 2.99
CA ARG A 10 -4.61 -0.85 3.73
C ARG A 10 -3.41 -1.00 2.81
N LEU A 11 -2.25 -0.55 3.29
CA LEU A 11 -0.99 -0.51 2.56
C LEU A 11 -0.01 -1.48 3.22
N PHE A 12 0.21 -2.64 2.59
CA PHE A 12 1.22 -3.62 2.97
C PHE A 12 1.49 -4.59 1.81
N PRO A 13 2.72 -5.09 1.63
CA PRO A 13 3.00 -6.13 0.64
C PRO A 13 2.46 -7.48 1.07
N ASP A 14 1.97 -8.26 0.11
CA ASP A 14 1.59 -9.67 0.32
C ASP A 14 1.95 -10.49 -0.92
N TYR A 15 2.06 -11.80 -0.74
CA TYR A 15 2.34 -12.73 -1.82
C TYR A 15 1.17 -12.80 -2.81
N GLY A 16 1.50 -12.88 -4.10
CA GLY A 16 0.51 -13.11 -5.16
C GLY A 16 -0.29 -11.88 -5.58
N HIS A 17 0.04 -10.69 -5.08
CA HIS A 17 -0.51 -9.42 -5.56
C HIS A 17 0.58 -8.34 -5.61
N ARG A 18 0.89 -7.84 -6.82
CA ARG A 18 2.00 -6.91 -7.04
C ARG A 18 1.76 -5.52 -6.44
N TRP A 19 0.50 -5.17 -6.22
CA TRP A 19 0.15 -3.86 -5.66
C TRP A 19 -0.10 -4.03 -4.18
N PRO A 20 0.65 -3.35 -3.30
CA PRO A 20 0.50 -3.50 -1.85
C PRO A 20 -0.73 -2.74 -1.33
N LEU A 21 -1.85 -2.80 -2.05
CA LEU A 21 -3.07 -2.03 -1.80
C LEU A 21 -4.25 -2.97 -1.60
N TRP A 22 -4.94 -2.79 -0.47
CA TRP A 22 -6.05 -3.64 -0.07
C TRP A 22 -7.22 -2.81 0.45
N GLU A 23 -8.42 -3.31 0.23
CA GLU A 23 -9.64 -2.71 0.76
C GLU A 23 -10.61 -3.81 1.17
N ASN A 24 -11.25 -3.66 2.33
CA ASN A 24 -12.31 -4.57 2.72
C ASN A 24 -13.61 -4.17 2.02
N ASN A 25 -14.39 -5.16 1.60
CA ASN A 25 -15.73 -4.91 1.10
C ASN A 25 -16.60 -4.39 2.25
N VAL A 26 -17.10 -3.16 2.13
CA VAL A 26 -17.97 -2.54 3.13
C VAL A 26 -19.39 -2.35 2.57
N PRO A 27 -20.44 -2.55 3.39
CA PRO A 27 -21.82 -2.27 2.96
C PRO A 27 -21.95 -0.83 2.47
N GLY A 28 -22.43 -0.64 1.24
CA GLY A 28 -22.56 0.68 0.60
C GLY A 28 -21.43 1.04 -0.37
N HIS A 29 -20.27 0.39 -0.29
CA HIS A 29 -19.15 0.53 -1.24
C HIS A 29 -18.56 -0.85 -1.58
N PRO A 30 -19.18 -1.62 -2.49
CA PRO A 30 -18.61 -2.88 -2.94
C PRO A 30 -17.29 -2.65 -3.66
N SER A 31 -16.20 -3.18 -3.10
CA SER A 31 -14.85 -3.11 -3.65
C SER A 31 -14.28 -4.52 -3.88
N LYS A 32 -13.25 -4.62 -4.71
CA LYS A 32 -12.42 -5.83 -4.82
C LYS A 32 -11.38 -5.80 -3.70
N TYR A 33 -11.05 -6.96 -3.13
CA TYR A 33 -10.07 -7.02 -2.04
C TYR A 33 -8.66 -6.60 -2.48
N ARG A 34 -8.26 -7.03 -3.68
CA ARG A 34 -6.97 -6.71 -4.32
C ARG A 34 -7.12 -5.44 -5.13
N MET A 35 -6.59 -4.33 -4.63
CA MET A 35 -6.71 -3.03 -5.27
C MET A 35 -5.48 -2.71 -6.12
N GLU A 36 -5.66 -1.84 -7.11
CA GLU A 36 -4.64 -1.36 -8.02
C GLU A 36 -4.61 0.18 -7.97
N PRO A 37 -3.48 0.83 -8.34
CA PRO A 37 -3.39 2.29 -8.34
C PRO A 37 -4.50 2.98 -9.16
N ALA A 38 -4.93 2.36 -10.26
CA ALA A 38 -6.01 2.87 -11.11
C ALA A 38 -7.37 2.92 -10.40
N ASP A 39 -7.63 2.04 -9.43
CA ASP A 39 -8.90 2.02 -8.70
C ASP A 39 -9.08 3.23 -7.75
N PHE A 40 -7.98 3.94 -7.46
CA PHE A 40 -7.97 5.15 -6.65
C PHE A 40 -7.57 6.40 -7.44
N GLY A 41 -7.22 6.25 -8.72
CA GLY A 41 -6.71 7.35 -9.55
C GLY A 41 -5.39 7.91 -9.04
N LEU A 42 -4.50 7.05 -8.52
CA LEU A 42 -3.19 7.46 -8.01
C LEU A 42 -2.30 8.02 -9.14
N SER A 43 -1.39 8.91 -8.76
CA SER A 43 -0.39 9.46 -9.67
C SER A 43 0.54 8.38 -10.23
N GLU A 44 1.09 8.62 -11.43
CA GLU A 44 2.12 7.75 -12.02
C GLU A 44 3.35 7.65 -11.11
N THR A 45 3.76 8.77 -10.51
CA THR A 45 4.86 8.80 -9.54
C THR A 45 4.62 7.88 -8.36
N LEU A 46 3.44 7.93 -7.73
CA LEU A 46 3.12 7.04 -6.61
C LEU A 46 3.01 5.58 -7.05
N THR A 47 2.45 5.35 -8.24
CA THR A 47 2.33 4.03 -8.86
C THR A 47 3.70 3.38 -9.05
N ASP A 48 4.68 4.11 -9.58
CA ASP A 48 6.02 3.57 -9.79
C ASP A 48 6.76 3.34 -8.47
N ARG A 49 6.57 4.21 -7.48
CA ARG A 49 7.13 4.01 -6.13
C ARG A 49 6.56 2.78 -5.44
N LEU A 50 5.23 2.58 -5.49
CA LEU A 50 4.57 1.38 -4.96
C LEU A 50 5.13 0.10 -5.60
N ARG A 51 5.34 0.13 -6.93
CA ARG A 51 5.92 -0.99 -7.67
C ARG A 51 7.36 -1.27 -7.23
N ALA A 52 8.21 -0.25 -7.17
CA ALA A 52 9.59 -0.40 -6.75
C ALA A 52 9.70 -0.89 -5.29
N TRP A 53 8.85 -0.38 -4.42
CA TRP A 53 8.79 -0.79 -3.01
C TRP A 53 8.36 -2.26 -2.85
N TYR A 54 7.40 -2.72 -3.65
CA TYR A 54 7.03 -4.14 -3.73
C TYR A 54 8.17 -5.00 -4.29
N ASP A 55 8.78 -4.59 -5.40
CA ASP A 55 9.85 -5.36 -6.06
C ASP A 55 11.06 -5.56 -5.11
N VAL A 56 11.34 -4.59 -4.22
CA VAL A 56 12.35 -4.74 -3.15
C VAL A 56 11.91 -5.76 -2.10
N TRP A 57 10.66 -5.71 -1.65
CA TRP A 57 10.14 -6.70 -0.69
C TRP A 57 10.17 -8.12 -1.27
N ASP A 58 9.73 -8.30 -2.51
CA ASP A 58 9.71 -9.59 -3.19
C ASP A 58 11.12 -10.18 -3.33
N ALA A 59 12.10 -9.35 -3.72
CA ALA A 59 13.49 -9.76 -3.84
C ALA A 59 14.15 -10.14 -2.51
N GLU A 60 13.66 -9.62 -1.38
CA GLU A 60 14.18 -9.91 -0.04
C GLU A 60 13.38 -11.04 0.63
N SER A 61 12.14 -11.30 0.23
CA SER A 61 11.30 -12.38 0.76
C SER A 61 11.88 -13.79 0.56
N ILE A 62 12.88 -13.92 -0.32
CA ILE A 62 13.58 -15.17 -0.63
C ILE A 62 14.51 -15.67 0.49
N TYR A 63 14.94 -14.81 1.43
CA TYR A 63 15.86 -15.25 2.48
C TYR A 63 15.10 -15.81 3.68
N GLU A 64 15.56 -16.94 4.24
CA GLU A 64 14.91 -17.61 5.38
C GLU A 64 14.71 -16.71 6.61
N ASN A 65 15.57 -15.70 6.78
CA ASN A 65 15.51 -14.74 7.90
C ASN A 65 14.88 -13.39 7.51
N GLY A 66 14.26 -13.28 6.33
CA GLY A 66 13.69 -12.03 5.80
C GLY A 66 14.74 -11.18 5.06
N TRP A 67 15.20 -10.09 5.64
CA TRP A 67 16.06 -9.14 4.91
C TRP A 67 17.52 -9.60 4.82
N SER A 68 18.15 -9.41 3.66
CA SER A 68 19.60 -9.66 3.45
C SER A 68 20.49 -8.77 4.31
N SER A 69 19.99 -7.61 4.74
CA SER A 69 20.65 -6.78 5.74
C SER A 69 19.66 -5.87 6.46
N ARG A 70 19.98 -5.50 7.70
CA ARG A 70 19.21 -4.49 8.46
C ARG A 70 19.21 -3.11 7.80
N ALA A 71 20.23 -2.79 6.99
CA ALA A 71 20.28 -1.51 6.28
C ALA A 71 19.18 -1.44 5.21
N LYS A 72 18.98 -2.53 4.45
CA LYS A 72 17.91 -2.63 3.47
C LYS A 72 16.53 -2.62 4.10
N GLU A 73 16.35 -3.38 5.19
CA GLU A 73 15.10 -3.36 5.96
C GLU A 73 14.71 -1.93 6.38
N ARG A 74 15.65 -1.19 6.98
CA ARG A 74 15.40 0.20 7.38
C ARG A 74 15.11 1.12 6.21
N ALA A 75 15.84 0.98 5.10
CA ALA A 75 15.60 1.78 3.90
C ALA A 75 14.20 1.52 3.32
N TRP A 76 13.78 0.25 3.30
CA TRP A 76 12.48 -0.14 2.81
C TRP A 76 11.33 0.34 3.71
N LYS A 77 11.48 0.25 5.04
CA LYS A 77 10.50 0.80 6.01
C LYS A 77 10.38 2.32 5.88
N ALA A 78 11.50 3.03 5.72
CA ALA A 78 11.49 4.47 5.51
C ALA A 78 10.78 4.87 4.21
N GLU A 79 10.99 4.11 3.13
CA GLU A 79 10.31 4.34 1.85
C GLU A 79 8.80 4.04 1.97
N GLY A 80 8.42 2.96 2.65
CA GLY A 80 7.02 2.60 2.91
C GLY A 80 6.27 3.69 3.67
N ALA A 81 6.87 4.25 4.72
CA ALA A 81 6.31 5.38 5.46
C ALA A 81 6.14 6.64 4.57
N SER A 82 7.12 6.92 3.70
CA SER A 82 7.05 8.04 2.74
C SER A 82 5.97 7.83 1.67
N ILE A 83 5.79 6.60 1.19
CA ILE A 83 4.71 6.22 0.28
C ILE A 83 3.35 6.37 0.97
N ALA A 84 3.23 5.95 2.23
CA ALA A 84 1.99 6.08 3.00
C ALA A 84 1.56 7.54 3.16
N GLU A 85 2.50 8.45 3.47
CA GLU A 85 2.26 9.89 3.54
C GLU A 85 1.75 10.45 2.20
N GLN A 86 2.41 10.09 1.09
CA GLN A 86 1.98 10.51 -0.24
C GLN A 86 0.59 9.96 -0.59
N LEU A 87 0.34 8.68 -0.33
CA LEU A 87 -0.96 8.04 -0.58
C LEU A 87 -2.06 8.74 0.22
N ARG A 88 -1.84 9.03 1.50
CA ARG A 88 -2.77 9.80 2.34
C ARG A 88 -3.11 11.14 1.70
N SER A 89 -2.11 11.85 1.19
CA SER A 89 -2.31 13.15 0.54
C SER A 89 -3.16 13.04 -0.74
N GLU A 90 -2.91 12.02 -1.57
CA GLU A 90 -3.62 11.83 -2.84
C GLU A 90 -5.08 11.40 -2.63
N VAL A 91 -5.37 10.60 -1.61
CA VAL A 91 -6.72 10.03 -1.39
C VAL A 91 -7.55 10.75 -0.31
N LYS A 92 -6.99 11.78 0.33
CA LYS A 92 -7.59 12.49 1.50
C LYS A 92 -9.01 13.00 1.32
N ALA A 93 -9.50 13.10 0.08
CA ALA A 93 -10.85 13.56 -0.20
C ALA A 93 -11.90 12.45 0.00
N PHE A 94 -11.50 11.17 -0.08
CA PHE A 94 -12.45 10.06 -0.15
C PHE A 94 -12.04 8.79 0.62
N ALA A 95 -10.78 8.68 1.07
CA ALA A 95 -10.31 7.51 1.81
C ALA A 95 -9.33 7.87 2.92
N ASP A 96 -9.23 6.97 3.89
CA ASP A 96 -8.17 6.90 4.88
C ASP A 96 -7.17 5.80 4.51
N VAL A 97 -5.97 5.88 5.07
CA VAL A 97 -4.90 4.91 4.83
C VAL A 97 -4.49 4.26 6.14
N GLU A 98 -4.32 2.95 6.14
CA GLU A 98 -3.69 2.17 7.19
C GLU A 98 -2.39 1.60 6.62
N TYR A 99 -1.27 1.82 7.30
CA TYR A 99 0.05 1.36 6.83
C TYR A 99 0.61 0.36 7.84
N ASP A 100 0.88 -0.85 7.37
CA ASP A 100 1.51 -1.93 8.13
C ASP A 100 2.87 -2.25 7.47
N GLU A 101 3.94 -2.20 8.28
CA GLU A 101 5.32 -2.50 7.86
C GLU A 101 5.73 -3.97 7.97
#